data_AF-A0A814JPN3-F1
#
_entry.id   AF-A0A814JPN3-F1
#
_cell.length_a   1.000
_cell.length_b   1.000
_cell.length_c   1.000
_cell.angle_alpha   90.00
_cell.angle_beta   90.00
_cell.angle_gamma   90.00
#
_symmetry.space_group_name_H-M   'P 1'
#
loop_
_entity.id
_entity.type
_entity.pdbx_description
1 polymer ?
#
loop_
_entity_poly.entity_id
_entity_poly.type
_entity_poly.pdbx_seq_one_letter_code
_entity_poly.pdbx_strand_id
1 'polypeptide(L)'
;MVRFNNILTGKYYMLFCIFVLSCILYILSQFYRTILISELTILLDNTVANNNTTYYYYHHATSDRNSSYLFISGDTFRAFSDYIYDETRNDNLSSVKYGEIVFVKTDMLPSFFNSSFKSIREPFVLISII
;
A
#
# COMPACT_ATOMS: atom_id res chain seq x y z
N MET A 1 3.59 64.83 25.87
CA MET A 1 4.14 63.84 24.91
C MET A 1 4.30 62.41 25.48
N VAL A 2 3.80 62.10 26.70
CA VAL A 2 4.00 60.77 27.34
C VAL A 2 2.84 59.80 27.12
N ARG A 3 1.60 60.29 26.90
CA ARG A 3 0.39 59.45 26.77
C ARG A 3 0.34 58.58 25.50
N PHE A 4 1.02 58.96 24.42
CA PHE A 4 0.98 58.20 23.16
C PHE A 4 1.83 56.92 23.19
N ASN A 5 2.95 56.91 23.93
CA ASN A 5 3.83 55.75 24.04
C ASN A 5 3.17 54.58 24.78
N ASN A 6 2.33 54.84 25.79
CA ASN A 6 1.64 53.80 26.55
C ASN A 6 0.55 53.06 25.74
N ILE A 7 -0.05 53.72 24.75
CA ILE A 7 -1.06 53.11 23.88
C ILE A 7 -0.40 52.21 22.82
N LEU A 8 0.75 52.63 22.28
CA LEU A 8 1.53 51.79 21.37
C LEU A 8 2.06 50.53 22.08
N THR A 9 2.66 50.67 23.27
CA THR A 9 3.16 49.51 24.02
C THR A 9 2.03 48.53 24.36
N GLY A 10 0.85 49.01 24.77
CA GLY A 10 -0.32 48.15 25.01
C GLY A 10 -0.76 47.32 23.79
N LYS A 11 -0.71 47.90 22.57
CA LYS A 11 -1.02 47.17 21.32
C LYS A 11 0.02 46.10 21.00
N TYR A 12 1.30 46.36 21.23
CA TYR A 12 2.36 45.35 21.04
C TYR A 12 2.21 44.17 22.00
N TYR A 13 1.86 44.40 23.26
CA TYR A 13 1.56 43.32 24.20
C TYR A 13 0.36 42.49 23.77
N MET A 14 -0.70 43.14 23.25
CA MET A 14 -1.88 42.43 22.76
C MET A 14 -1.55 41.54 21.54
N LEU A 15 -0.75 42.05 20.60
CA LEU A 15 -0.29 41.30 19.43
C LEU A 15 0.61 40.12 19.81
N PHE A 16 1.50 40.34 20.79
CA PHE A 16 2.36 39.30 21.34
C PHE A 16 1.54 38.18 22.00
N CYS A 17 0.51 38.51 22.79
CA CYS A 17 -0.39 37.53 23.39
C CYS A 17 -1.13 36.68 22.35
N ILE A 18 -1.60 37.29 21.25
CA ILE A 18 -2.27 36.57 20.16
C ILE A 18 -1.30 35.61 19.47
N PHE A 19 -0.05 36.03 19.25
CA PHE A 19 0.98 35.18 18.67
C PHE A 19 1.34 34.00 19.57
N VAL A 20 1.50 34.24 20.88
CA VAL A 20 1.77 33.17 21.84
C VAL A 20 0.60 32.18 21.90
N LEU A 21 -0.64 32.68 21.90
CA LEU A 21 -1.84 31.83 21.91
C LEU A 21 -1.93 30.98 20.63
N SER A 22 -1.64 31.55 19.46
CA SER A 22 -1.67 30.80 18.20
C SER A 22 -0.57 29.72 18.15
N CYS A 23 0.62 30.01 18.69
CA CYS A 23 1.69 29.02 18.84
C CYS A 23 1.26 27.86 19.76
N ILE A 24 0.63 28.16 20.90
CA ILE A 24 0.15 27.13 21.83
C ILE A 24 -0.90 26.24 21.15
N LEU A 25 -1.88 26.83 20.47
CA LEU A 25 -2.91 26.10 19.75
C LEU A 25 -2.33 25.22 18.64
N TYR A 26 -1.31 25.71 17.92
CA TYR A 26 -0.61 24.93 16.90
C TYR A 26 0.07 23.71 17.52
N ILE A 27 0.81 23.87 18.62
CA ILE A 27 1.50 22.76 19.29
C ILE A 27 0.50 21.70 19.78
N LEU A 28 -0.61 22.12 20.39
CA LEU A 28 -1.67 21.20 20.82
C LEU A 28 -2.27 20.41 19.65
N SER A 29 -2.50 21.08 18.51
CA SER A 29 -2.98 20.43 17.29
C SER A 29 -2.00 19.38 16.75
N GLN A 30 -0.70 19.69 16.75
CA GLN A 30 0.34 18.73 16.35
C GLN A 30 0.34 17.50 17.26
N PHE A 31 0.19 17.71 18.57
CA PHE A 31 0.18 16.62 19.56
C PHE A 31 -1.01 15.68 19.37
N TYR A 32 -2.20 16.25 19.14
CA TYR A 32 -3.40 15.47 18.85
C TYR A 32 -3.25 14.62 17.57
N ARG A 33 -2.64 15.18 16.52
CA ARG A 33 -2.38 14.44 15.28
C ARG A 33 -1.46 13.24 15.53
N THR A 34 -0.41 13.41 16.32
CA THR A 34 0.53 12.33 16.61
C THR A 34 -0.14 11.17 17.36
N ILE A 35 -1.00 11.47 18.34
CA ILE A 35 -1.76 10.46 19.07
C ILE A 35 -2.69 9.69 18.12
N LEU A 36 -3.45 10.40 17.28
CA LEU A 36 -4.35 9.79 16.31
C LEU A 36 -3.60 8.86 15.34
N ILE A 37 -2.45 9.29 14.83
CA ILE A 37 -1.62 8.47 13.94
C ILE A 37 -1.11 7.23 14.66
N SER A 38 -0.71 7.34 15.93
CA SER A 38 -0.22 6.21 16.71
C SER A 38 -1.30 5.12 16.91
N GLU A 39 -2.53 5.52 17.24
CA GLU A 39 -3.66 4.59 17.36
C GLU A 39 -3.99 3.92 16.01
N LEU A 40 -3.99 4.71 14.93
CA LEU A 40 -4.25 4.20 13.58
C LEU A 40 -3.18 3.18 13.16
N THR A 41 -1.90 3.43 13.47
CA THR A 41 -0.81 2.50 13.14
C THR A 41 -0.92 1.18 13.89
N ILE A 42 -1.31 1.21 15.17
CA ILE A 42 -1.51 0.01 15.97
C ILE A 42 -2.69 -0.82 15.43
N LEU A 43 -3.78 -0.14 15.05
CA LEU A 43 -4.93 -0.81 14.43
C LEU A 43 -4.57 -1.44 13.09
N LEU A 44 -3.82 -0.72 12.25
CA LEU A 44 -3.37 -1.24 10.96
C LEU A 44 -2.47 -2.47 11.14
N ASP A 45 -1.49 -2.42 12.05
CA ASP A 45 -0.58 -3.54 12.32
C ASP A 45 -1.34 -4.78 12.81
N ASN A 46 -2.31 -4.60 13.71
CA ASN A 46 -3.18 -5.70 14.15
C ASN A 46 -4.06 -6.27 13.03
N THR A 47 -4.55 -5.44 12.10
CA THR A 47 -5.29 -5.94 10.94
C THR A 47 -4.39 -6.70 9.98
N VAL A 48 -3.15 -6.25 9.77
CA VAL A 48 -2.15 -6.94 8.94
C VAL A 48 -1.70 -8.25 9.59
N ALA A 49 -1.51 -8.29 10.91
CA ALA A 49 -1.15 -9.51 11.63
C ALA A 49 -2.26 -10.57 11.60
N ASN A 50 -3.54 -10.16 11.60
CA ASN A 50 -4.68 -11.08 11.52
C ASN A 50 -4.97 -11.58 10.09
N ASN A 51 -4.56 -10.82 9.08
CA ASN A 51 -4.64 -11.23 7.69
C ASN A 51 -3.34 -11.99 7.38
N ASN A 52 -3.36 -13.31 7.28
CA ASN A 52 -2.21 -14.15 6.92
C ASN A 52 -1.68 -13.87 5.49
N THR A 53 -1.25 -12.64 5.20
CA THR A 53 -0.45 -12.33 4.02
C THR A 53 0.94 -12.88 4.27
N THR A 54 1.17 -14.10 3.79
CA THR A 54 2.49 -14.71 3.73
C THR A 54 3.44 -13.79 2.98
N TYR A 55 4.27 -13.05 3.70
CA TYR A 55 5.39 -12.33 3.10
C TYR A 55 6.40 -13.37 2.61
N TYR A 56 6.46 -13.57 1.29
CA TYR A 56 7.49 -14.39 0.66
C TYR A 56 8.84 -13.67 0.75
N TYR A 57 9.56 -13.85 1.86
CA TYR A 57 10.95 -13.43 1.99
C TYR A 57 11.84 -14.37 1.16
N TYR A 58 12.22 -13.93 -0.04
CA TYR A 58 13.24 -14.61 -0.85
C TYR A 58 14.61 -14.45 -0.18
N HIS A 59 14.98 -15.42 0.64
CA HIS A 59 16.28 -15.48 1.29
C HIS A 59 17.30 -16.20 0.40
N HIS A 60 17.79 -15.55 -0.66
CA HIS A 60 18.96 -16.03 -1.41
C HIS A 60 19.79 -14.88 -2.01
N ALA A 61 20.41 -14.08 -1.14
CA ALA A 61 21.57 -13.27 -1.50
C ALA A 61 22.77 -13.79 -0.70
N THR A 62 23.52 -14.73 -1.28
CA THR A 62 24.87 -15.06 -0.82
C THR A 62 25.79 -13.87 -1.11
N SER A 63 26.79 -13.62 -0.25
CA SER A 63 27.72 -12.48 -0.27
C SER A 63 28.35 -12.15 -1.63
N ASP A 64 28.45 -13.13 -2.53
CA ASP A 64 29.11 -13.00 -3.85
C ASP A 64 28.13 -12.80 -5.01
N ARG A 65 26.83 -12.69 -4.75
CA ARG A 65 25.81 -12.47 -5.78
C ARG A 65 25.06 -11.18 -5.48
N ASN A 66 25.27 -10.14 -6.31
CA ASN A 66 24.43 -8.95 -6.27
C ASN A 66 22.97 -9.38 -6.34
N SER A 67 22.15 -8.86 -5.42
CA SER A 67 20.71 -9.11 -5.39
C SER A 67 20.11 -8.71 -6.75
N SER A 68 19.36 -9.61 -7.37
CA SER A 68 18.61 -9.35 -8.62
C SER A 68 17.40 -8.41 -8.39
N TYR A 69 17.38 -7.64 -7.31
CA TYR A 69 16.36 -6.64 -7.02
C TYR A 69 16.63 -5.42 -7.90
N LEU A 70 16.01 -5.29 -9.07
CA LEU A 70 14.60 -4.95 -9.27
C LEU A 70 13.94 -5.80 -10.39
N PHE A 71 14.37 -7.04 -10.60
CA PHE A 71 13.87 -7.88 -11.69
C PHE A 71 12.71 -8.75 -11.20
N ILE A 72 11.48 -8.27 -11.43
CA ILE A 72 10.29 -9.11 -11.33
C ILE A 72 10.37 -10.10 -12.51
N SER A 73 10.65 -11.37 -12.22
CA SER A 73 10.69 -12.43 -13.22
C SER A 73 9.30 -13.02 -13.43
N GLY A 74 9.16 -13.86 -14.46
CA GLY A 74 7.88 -14.53 -14.70
C GLY A 74 7.47 -15.52 -13.63
N ASP A 75 8.43 -16.16 -12.97
CA ASP A 75 8.17 -16.99 -11.80
C ASP A 75 7.65 -16.16 -10.63
N THR A 76 8.14 -14.92 -10.49
CA THR A 76 7.64 -14.00 -9.48
C THR A 76 6.18 -13.65 -9.73
N PHE A 77 5.80 -13.26 -10.95
CA PHE A 77 4.39 -13.01 -11.29
C PHE A 77 3.52 -14.24 -11.11
N ARG A 78 4.00 -15.40 -11.54
CA ARG A 78 3.31 -16.68 -11.37
C ARG A 78 3.05 -17.00 -9.89
N ALA A 79 4.02 -16.74 -9.01
CA ALA A 79 3.89 -16.98 -7.58
C ALA A 79 2.94 -15.98 -6.88
N PHE A 80 2.80 -14.76 -7.41
CA PHE A 80 1.91 -13.73 -6.87
C PHE A 80 0.46 -13.81 -7.36
N SER A 81 0.16 -14.66 -8.35
CA SER A 81 -1.19 -14.80 -8.88
C SER A 81 -2.05 -15.74 -8.03
N ASP A 82 -3.33 -15.39 -7.90
CA ASP A 82 -4.32 -16.20 -7.19
C ASP A 82 -4.61 -17.51 -7.93
N TYR A 83 -4.70 -17.44 -9.26
CA TYR A 83 -4.92 -18.59 -10.13
C TYR A 83 -3.80 -18.74 -11.15
N ILE A 84 -3.43 -19.99 -11.44
CA ILE A 84 -2.40 -20.35 -12.40
C ILE A 84 -3.00 -21.32 -13.42
N TYR A 85 -2.83 -20.98 -14.69
CA TYR A 85 -3.15 -21.82 -15.83
C TYR A 85 -1.88 -22.11 -16.62
N ASP A 86 -1.30 -23.28 -16.32
CA ASP A 86 0.00 -23.74 -16.83
C ASP A 86 0.02 -25.27 -16.96
N GLU A 87 1.06 -25.87 -17.56
CA GLU A 87 1.19 -27.33 -17.70
C GLU A 87 1.20 -28.09 -16.37
N THR A 88 1.63 -27.43 -15.31
CA THR A 88 1.82 -28.04 -13.98
C THR A 88 0.62 -27.85 -13.05
N ARG A 89 -0.20 -26.83 -13.31
CA ARG A 89 -1.30 -26.42 -12.43
C ARG A 89 -2.42 -25.85 -13.28
N ASN A 90 -3.60 -26.44 -13.12
CA ASN A 90 -4.79 -26.07 -13.87
C ASN A 90 -5.92 -25.79 -12.87
N ASP A 91 -5.88 -24.58 -12.31
CA ASP A 91 -6.83 -24.20 -11.26
C ASP A 91 -8.25 -24.08 -11.81
N ASN A 92 -9.22 -24.24 -10.92
CA ASN A 92 -10.62 -24.06 -11.29
C ASN A 92 -10.94 -22.57 -11.50
N LEU A 93 -10.90 -22.13 -12.75
CA LEU A 93 -11.14 -20.73 -13.14
C LEU A 93 -12.61 -20.30 -13.00
N SER A 94 -13.54 -21.23 -12.74
CA SER A 94 -14.95 -20.87 -12.52
C SER A 94 -15.22 -20.15 -11.20
N SER A 95 -14.28 -20.20 -10.24
CA SER A 95 -14.40 -19.52 -8.94
C SER A 95 -13.74 -18.14 -8.89
N VAL A 96 -13.19 -17.65 -10.01
CA VAL A 96 -12.52 -16.35 -10.10
C VAL A 96 -13.50 -15.22 -9.74
N LYS A 97 -13.07 -14.36 -8.83
CA LYS A 97 -13.80 -13.20 -8.33
C LYS A 97 -13.24 -11.91 -8.91
N TYR A 98 -14.02 -10.84 -8.72
CA TYR A 98 -13.62 -9.50 -9.13
C TYR A 98 -12.25 -9.10 -8.54
N GLY A 99 -11.32 -8.75 -9.43
CA GLY A 99 -9.99 -8.25 -9.05
C GLY A 99 -8.95 -9.32 -8.72
N GLU A 100 -9.28 -10.61 -8.77
CA GLU A 100 -8.30 -11.69 -8.62
C GLU A 100 -7.38 -11.77 -9.86
N ILE A 101 -6.16 -12.23 -9.63
CA ILE A 101 -5.10 -12.29 -10.63
C ILE A 101 -4.99 -13.71 -11.18
N VAL A 102 -5.12 -13.83 -12.50
CA VAL A 102 -4.95 -15.08 -13.23
C VAL A 102 -3.67 -15.01 -14.05
N PHE A 103 -2.72 -15.89 -13.72
CA PHE A 103 -1.53 -16.11 -14.54
C PHE A 103 -1.81 -17.17 -15.60
N VAL A 104 -1.50 -16.84 -16.86
CA VAL A 104 -1.57 -17.78 -17.97
C VAL A 104 -0.21 -17.84 -18.64
N LYS A 105 0.31 -19.06 -18.83
CA LYS A 105 1.53 -19.24 -19.64
C LYS A 105 1.24 -18.88 -21.10
N THR A 106 2.15 -18.16 -21.74
CA THR A 106 1.96 -17.61 -23.09
C THR A 106 1.61 -18.67 -24.14
N ASP A 107 2.23 -19.85 -24.07
CA ASP A 107 1.94 -20.97 -24.98
C ASP A 107 0.50 -21.50 -24.83
N MET A 108 -0.13 -21.28 -23.67
CA MET A 108 -1.46 -21.75 -23.34
C MET A 108 -2.54 -20.67 -23.49
N LEU A 109 -2.18 -19.42 -23.80
CA LEU A 109 -3.15 -18.34 -24.05
C LEU A 109 -4.22 -18.71 -25.08
N PRO A 110 -3.89 -19.33 -26.24
CA PRO A 110 -4.92 -19.71 -27.21
C PRO A 110 -5.90 -20.75 -26.65
N SER A 111 -5.39 -21.71 -25.88
CA SER A 111 -6.21 -22.74 -25.24
C SER A 111 -7.12 -22.15 -24.15
N PHE A 112 -6.56 -21.24 -23.34
CA PHE A 112 -7.27 -20.52 -22.29
C PHE A 112 -8.47 -19.75 -22.84
N PHE A 113 -8.27 -18.92 -23.89
CA PHE A 113 -9.37 -18.14 -24.46
C PHE A 113 -10.45 -18.99 -25.16
N ASN A 114 -10.09 -20.15 -25.70
CA ASN A 114 -11.04 -21.03 -26.37
C ASN A 114 -11.91 -21.83 -25.40
N SER A 115 -11.41 -22.14 -24.22
CA SER A 115 -12.04 -23.04 -23.25
C SER A 115 -12.31 -22.34 -21.91
N SER A 116 -11.29 -22.23 -21.07
CA SER A 116 -11.39 -21.79 -19.68
C SER A 116 -11.92 -20.37 -19.50
N PHE A 117 -11.61 -19.45 -20.41
CA PHE A 117 -12.11 -18.08 -20.37
C PHE A 117 -13.63 -17.99 -20.36
N LYS A 118 -14.34 -18.92 -21.03
CA LYS A 118 -15.81 -18.95 -21.07
C LYS A 118 -16.45 -19.28 -19.72
N SER A 119 -15.68 -19.87 -18.80
CA SER A 119 -16.16 -20.24 -17.47
C SER A 119 -16.08 -19.10 -16.46
N ILE A 120 -15.31 -18.05 -16.77
CA ILE A 120 -15.10 -16.88 -15.91
C ILE A 120 -16.22 -15.88 -16.14
N ARG A 121 -16.93 -15.49 -15.07
CA ARG A 121 -18.07 -14.56 -15.13
C ARG A 121 -17.72 -13.16 -14.65
N GLU A 122 -16.74 -13.05 -13.75
CA GLU A 122 -16.36 -11.80 -13.11
C GLU A 122 -15.14 -11.16 -13.79
N PRO A 123 -15.03 -9.82 -13.79
CA PRO A 123 -13.83 -9.13 -14.27
C PRO A 123 -12.59 -9.49 -13.45
N PHE A 124 -11.49 -9.84 -14.12
CA PHE A 124 -10.25 -10.28 -13.46
C PHE A 124 -9.02 -9.65 -14.13
N VAL A 125 -7.87 -9.74 -13.47
CA VAL A 125 -6.59 -9.27 -14.01
C VAL A 125 -5.85 -10.46 -14.63
N LEU A 126 -5.61 -10.40 -15.93
CA LEU A 126 -4.84 -11.40 -16.65
C LEU A 126 -3.36 -10.99 -16.71
N ILE A 127 -2.46 -11.88 -16.33
CA ILE A 127 -1.01 -11.72 -16.51
C ILE A 127 -0.48 -12.84 -17.41
N SER A 128 0.25 -12.46 -18.46
CA SER A 128 0.97 -13.37 -19.34
C SER A 128 2.30 -12.73 -19.74
N ILE A 129 3.33 -13.55 -19.95
CA ILE A 129 4.70 -13.07 -20.15
C ILE A 129 5.24 -13.61 -21.46
N ILE A 130 5.50 -12.70 -22.38
CA ILE A 130 6.04 -12.98 -23.72
C ILE A 130 7.53 -13.28 -23.63
#